data_AF-A0A9W5AZM6-F1
#
_entry.id   AF-A0A9W5AZM6-F1
#
_cell.length_a   1.000
_cell.length_b   1.000
_cell.length_c   1.000
_cell.angle_alpha   90.00
_cell.angle_beta   90.00
_cell.angle_gamma   90.00
#
_symmetry.space_group_name_H-M   'P 1'
#
loop_
_entity.id
_entity.type
_entity.pdbx_description
1 polymer ?
#
loop_
_entity_poly.entity_id
_entity_poly.type
_entity_poly.pdbx_seq_one_letter_code
_entity_poly.pdbx_strand_id
1 'polypeptide(L)'
;MLKRGPPTTIGGLLVSTDGMSKIIFLNGDSLMTDEVQKAPEITLLKSEIEAAAARVAERAGNLTVDGVAGVTREVFGGLVGDSLTQWRNRNLVTKLAKSKDHFDRLGIPIENAKALPKGELYAIFDGMSKQDDPQLSDMWSALMTNAMRPDIRFVLDPALPKVLEQLSGVDAVILKFYHDAVAIKEKSLAGKSAPDNRIRSADLDEHRRFVRDEGNKVISLFGEDIVSSSIGNLLRLGLFYVEGDFDGSTDLVKIEHGRYSEIVVNTSELKDELANIYYRLNLTYDNVDNHKLTHFYTHGTNHYHFLPYDMTRLANRLLEACTVK
;
A
#
# COMPACT_ATOMS: atom_id res chain seq x y z
N MET A 1 -23.77 -27.57 46.54
CA MET A 1 -22.52 -28.16 47.08
C MET A 1 -22.03 -29.19 46.07
N LEU A 2 -20.72 -29.24 45.81
CA LEU A 2 -19.97 -30.16 44.94
C LEU A 2 -19.94 -29.87 43.42
N LYS A 3 -18.82 -29.22 43.05
CA LYS A 3 -18.12 -29.24 41.76
C LYS A 3 -17.86 -30.67 41.28
N ARG A 4 -18.03 -30.95 39.98
CA ARG A 4 -17.12 -31.75 39.13
C ARG A 4 -17.32 -31.37 37.65
N GLY A 5 -16.29 -30.78 37.04
CA GLY A 5 -16.12 -30.71 35.58
C GLY A 5 -14.91 -31.57 35.19
N PRO A 6 -14.95 -32.32 34.06
CA PRO A 6 -13.98 -33.39 33.75
C PRO A 6 -12.93 -32.91 32.71
N PRO A 7 -12.12 -33.82 32.12
CA PRO A 7 -10.67 -33.89 32.27
C PRO A 7 -9.88 -33.14 31.18
N THR A 8 -8.66 -32.74 31.54
CA THR A 8 -7.61 -32.34 30.59
C THR A 8 -7.18 -33.53 29.74
N THR A 9 -7.14 -33.38 28.43
CA THR A 9 -6.49 -34.34 27.52
C THR A 9 -5.33 -33.66 26.80
N ILE A 10 -4.15 -34.25 27.00
CA ILE A 10 -2.89 -33.98 26.31
C ILE A 10 -2.80 -34.96 25.13
N GLY A 11 -2.38 -34.47 23.97
CA GLY A 11 -1.80 -35.29 22.90
C GLY A 11 -2.80 -36.08 22.04
N GLY A 12 -2.96 -35.68 20.79
CA GLY A 12 -3.83 -36.39 19.85
C GLY A 12 -3.54 -36.00 18.40
N LEU A 13 -2.52 -36.66 17.85
CA LEU A 13 -2.22 -36.81 16.43
C LEU A 13 -3.51 -37.06 15.63
N LEU A 14 -3.81 -36.22 14.63
CA LEU A 14 -4.87 -36.50 13.66
C LEU A 14 -4.41 -37.59 12.71
N VAL A 15 -4.94 -38.80 12.92
CA VAL A 15 -4.91 -39.89 11.95
C VAL A 15 -6.06 -39.68 10.97
N SER A 16 -5.71 -39.53 9.70
CA SER A 16 -6.62 -39.62 8.56
C SER A 16 -6.94 -41.10 8.30
N THR A 17 -8.22 -41.43 8.27
CA THR A 17 -8.73 -42.73 7.79
C THR A 17 -9.55 -42.48 6.53
N ASP A 18 -8.91 -42.57 5.37
CA ASP A 18 -9.34 -43.41 4.25
C ASP A 18 -8.55 -43.06 2.99
N GLY A 19 -7.95 -44.09 2.38
CA GLY A 19 -7.30 -43.98 1.08
C GLY A 19 -5.94 -44.65 1.04
N MET A 20 -5.96 -45.93 0.65
CA MET A 20 -4.82 -46.79 0.31
C MET A 20 -3.48 -46.10 0.08
N SER A 21 -2.44 -46.52 0.82
CA SER A 21 -1.09 -46.62 0.25
C SER A 21 -0.24 -47.65 1.01
N LYS A 22 0.29 -48.60 0.24
CA LYS A 22 1.28 -49.61 0.63
C LYS A 22 2.55 -48.92 1.13
N ILE A 23 3.02 -49.29 2.32
CA ILE A 23 4.39 -49.01 2.77
C ILE A 23 5.27 -50.14 2.24
N ILE A 24 6.11 -49.84 1.25
CA ILE A 24 7.20 -50.69 0.80
C ILE A 24 8.47 -50.20 1.51
N PHE A 25 9.04 -51.03 2.37
CA PHE A 25 10.39 -50.80 2.90
C PHE A 25 11.41 -51.23 1.84
N LEU A 26 12.26 -50.30 1.41
CA LEU A 26 13.50 -50.62 0.72
C LEU A 26 14.67 -50.23 1.62
N ASN A 27 15.27 -51.25 2.24
CA ASN A 27 16.66 -51.20 2.68
C ASN A 27 17.54 -51.31 1.45
N GLY A 28 18.49 -50.40 1.32
CA GLY A 28 19.49 -50.42 0.25
C GLY A 28 20.61 -49.44 0.54
N ASP A 29 21.62 -49.92 1.26
CA ASP A 29 22.96 -49.35 1.25
C ASP A 29 23.44 -49.23 -0.20
N SER A 30 23.75 -48.01 -0.64
CA SER A 30 24.58 -47.80 -1.83
C SER A 30 25.33 -46.48 -1.72
N LEU A 31 26.64 -46.61 -1.53
CA LEU A 31 27.64 -45.57 -1.73
C LEU A 31 27.62 -45.14 -3.20
N MET A 32 27.09 -43.95 -3.48
CA MET A 32 27.35 -43.21 -4.71
C MET A 32 27.76 -41.79 -4.31
N THR A 33 29.03 -41.49 -4.57
CA THR A 33 29.58 -40.14 -4.57
C THR A 33 28.94 -39.37 -5.72
N ASP A 34 27.81 -38.71 -5.45
CA ASP A 34 27.29 -37.69 -6.35
C ASP A 34 28.15 -36.44 -6.18
N GLU A 35 29.04 -36.22 -7.14
CA GLU A 35 29.52 -34.88 -7.48
C GLU A 35 28.29 -34.00 -7.71
N VAL A 36 27.95 -33.19 -6.71
CA VAL A 36 26.99 -32.10 -6.84
C VAL A 36 27.53 -31.17 -7.93
N GLN A 37 27.01 -31.32 -9.15
CA GLN A 37 27.18 -30.36 -10.22
C GLN A 37 26.73 -28.99 -9.69
N LYS A 38 27.72 -28.17 -9.35
CA LYS A 38 27.55 -26.80 -8.88
C LYS A 38 26.86 -26.01 -10.00
N ALA A 39 25.58 -25.73 -9.84
CA ALA A 39 24.76 -25.00 -10.80
C ALA A 39 25.49 -23.72 -11.27
N PRO A 40 25.85 -23.61 -12.57
CA PRO A 40 26.48 -22.42 -13.09
C PRO A 40 25.42 -21.35 -13.38
N GLU A 41 24.81 -20.75 -12.35
CA GLU A 41 23.71 -19.80 -12.59
C GLU A 41 23.45 -18.79 -11.46
N ILE A 42 24.46 -17.98 -11.08
CA ILE A 42 24.24 -16.79 -10.21
C ILE A 42 25.07 -15.58 -10.66
N THR A 43 26.16 -15.76 -11.41
CA THR A 43 27.07 -14.66 -11.80
C THR A 43 26.51 -13.80 -12.94
N LEU A 44 25.83 -14.39 -13.93
CA LEU A 44 25.30 -13.64 -15.07
C LEU A 44 24.13 -12.72 -14.67
N LEU A 45 23.18 -13.22 -13.90
CA LEU A 45 22.02 -12.44 -13.44
C LEU A 45 22.44 -11.20 -12.62
N LYS A 46 23.48 -11.32 -11.79
CA LYS A 46 24.04 -10.19 -11.05
C LYS A 46 24.61 -9.13 -11.99
N SER A 47 25.35 -9.54 -13.03
CA SER A 47 25.93 -8.58 -13.99
C SER A 47 24.87 -7.80 -14.79
N GLU A 48 23.74 -8.42 -15.13
CA GLU A 48 22.66 -7.72 -15.86
C GLU A 48 21.93 -6.71 -15.00
N ILE A 49 21.62 -7.07 -13.74
CA ILE A 49 20.99 -6.19 -12.76
C ILE A 49 21.92 -5.02 -12.43
N GLU A 50 23.21 -5.29 -12.21
CA GLU A 50 24.21 -4.25 -11.96
C GLU A 50 24.37 -3.32 -13.16
N ALA A 51 24.39 -3.84 -14.40
CA ALA A 51 24.45 -3.03 -15.61
C ALA A 51 23.16 -2.22 -15.85
N ALA A 52 21.99 -2.75 -15.51
CA ALA A 52 20.73 -2.02 -15.52
C ALA A 52 20.76 -0.85 -14.52
N ALA A 53 21.16 -1.14 -13.28
CA ALA A 53 21.27 -0.15 -12.22
C ALA A 53 22.29 0.95 -12.54
N ALA A 54 23.45 0.59 -13.08
CA ALA A 54 24.49 1.54 -13.49
C ALA A 54 23.95 2.53 -14.52
N ARG A 55 23.30 2.06 -15.58
CA ARG A 55 22.70 2.94 -16.61
C ARG A 55 21.69 3.93 -16.05
N VAL A 56 20.82 3.48 -15.13
CA VAL A 56 19.86 4.38 -14.47
C VAL A 56 20.60 5.41 -13.62
N ALA A 57 21.58 5.00 -12.82
CA ALA A 57 22.35 5.90 -11.97
C ALA A 57 23.18 6.93 -12.77
N GLU A 58 23.83 6.49 -13.84
CA GLU A 58 24.59 7.33 -14.76
C GLU A 58 23.71 8.43 -15.35
N ARG A 59 22.55 8.02 -15.88
CA ARG A 59 21.62 8.96 -16.49
C ARG A 59 21.06 9.94 -15.48
N ALA A 60 20.70 9.44 -14.30
CA ALA A 60 20.17 10.26 -13.22
C ALA A 60 21.17 11.31 -12.73
N GLY A 61 22.46 10.94 -12.62
CA GLY A 61 23.54 11.82 -12.19
C GLY A 61 24.13 12.72 -13.28
N ASN A 62 23.72 12.55 -14.54
CA ASN A 62 24.38 13.13 -15.71
C ASN A 62 25.90 12.88 -15.71
N LEU A 63 26.32 11.70 -15.26
CA LEU A 63 27.73 11.33 -15.17
C LEU A 63 28.21 10.92 -16.56
N THR A 64 29.32 11.49 -17.03
CA THR A 64 29.97 11.05 -18.26
C THR A 64 30.63 9.69 -18.03
N VAL A 65 30.76 8.88 -19.09
CA VAL A 65 31.31 7.51 -19.09
C VAL A 65 32.65 7.39 -18.34
N ASP A 66 33.50 8.43 -18.35
CA ASP A 66 34.78 8.43 -17.61
C ASP A 66 34.62 8.68 -16.10
N GLY A 67 33.58 9.40 -15.67
CA GLY A 67 33.22 9.58 -14.27
C GLY A 67 32.53 8.35 -13.67
N VAL A 68 31.97 7.47 -14.52
CA VAL A 68 31.29 6.24 -14.12
C VAL A 68 32.23 5.29 -13.43
N ALA A 69 33.40 5.00 -14.01
CA ALA A 69 34.36 4.09 -13.40
C ALA A 69 34.80 4.57 -12.00
N GLY A 70 34.77 5.88 -11.75
CA GLY A 70 35.00 6.49 -10.44
C GLY A 70 33.83 6.31 -9.49
N VAL A 71 32.61 6.70 -9.91
CA VAL A 71 31.41 6.61 -9.07
C VAL A 71 31.00 5.16 -8.82
N THR A 72 31.06 4.27 -9.80
CA THR A 72 30.81 2.84 -9.56
C THR A 72 31.88 2.23 -8.68
N ARG A 73 33.13 2.69 -8.72
CA ARG A 73 34.19 2.19 -7.84
C ARG A 73 34.16 2.80 -6.44
N GLU A 74 33.71 4.03 -6.26
CA GLU A 74 33.49 4.65 -4.95
C GLU A 74 32.19 4.16 -4.30
N VAL A 75 31.10 4.09 -5.06
CA VAL A 75 29.78 3.64 -4.57
C VAL A 75 29.75 2.12 -4.42
N PHE A 76 30.28 1.35 -5.37
CA PHE A 76 30.24 -0.13 -5.33
C PHE A 76 31.58 -0.81 -4.98
N GLY A 77 32.72 -0.11 -5.06
CA GLY A 77 34.06 -0.70 -4.90
C GLY A 77 34.74 -0.50 -3.53
N GLY A 78 34.14 0.25 -2.60
CA GLY A 78 34.65 0.41 -1.21
C GLY A 78 34.46 -0.83 -0.31
N LEU A 79 34.24 -2.01 -0.90
CA LEU A 79 33.40 -3.05 -0.32
C LEU A 79 34.20 -4.27 0.17
N VAL A 80 35.14 -4.06 1.09
CA VAL A 80 35.74 -5.15 1.87
C VAL A 80 35.77 -4.72 3.35
N GLY A 81 34.65 -4.85 4.07
CA GLY A 81 34.66 -4.67 5.52
C GLY A 81 33.31 -4.44 6.22
N ASP A 82 32.36 -3.74 5.61
CA ASP A 82 31.12 -3.33 6.30
C ASP A 82 29.86 -3.98 5.69
N SER A 83 29.30 -4.96 6.40
CA SER A 83 28.05 -5.66 6.04
C SER A 83 26.87 -4.71 5.79
N LEU A 84 26.81 -3.58 6.52
CA LEU A 84 25.74 -2.60 6.34
C LEU A 84 25.88 -1.91 4.98
N THR A 85 27.08 -1.47 4.63
CA THR A 85 27.37 -0.90 3.31
C THR A 85 27.03 -1.88 2.18
N GLN A 86 27.37 -3.17 2.32
CA GLN A 86 27.01 -4.19 1.33
C GLN A 86 25.48 -4.31 1.16
N TRP A 87 24.75 -4.34 2.27
CA TRP A 87 23.30 -4.43 2.27
C TRP A 87 22.64 -3.20 1.62
N ARG A 88 23.09 -1.99 1.96
CA ARG A 88 22.60 -0.73 1.37
C ARG A 88 22.83 -0.66 -0.14
N ASN A 89 24.02 -1.08 -0.58
CA ASN A 89 24.35 -1.12 -2.00
C ASN A 89 23.49 -2.13 -2.76
N ARG A 90 23.29 -3.33 -2.22
CA ARG A 90 22.38 -4.32 -2.81
C ARG A 90 20.96 -3.78 -2.94
N ASN A 91 20.47 -3.11 -1.90
CA ASN A 91 19.15 -2.50 -1.89
C ASN A 91 18.99 -1.41 -2.95
N LEU A 92 20.00 -0.55 -3.11
CA LEU A 92 20.03 0.49 -4.13
C LEU A 92 20.05 -0.10 -5.54
N VAL A 93 20.97 -1.04 -5.82
CA VAL A 93 21.09 -1.71 -7.13
C VAL A 93 19.77 -2.36 -7.54
N THR A 94 19.15 -3.09 -6.61
CA THR A 94 17.88 -3.79 -6.88
C THR A 94 16.77 -2.82 -7.28
N LYS A 95 16.66 -1.66 -6.62
CA LYS A 95 15.61 -0.67 -6.92
C LYS A 95 15.92 0.16 -8.17
N LEU A 96 17.18 0.44 -8.46
CA LEU A 96 17.58 1.07 -9.72
C LEU A 96 17.27 0.15 -10.91
N ALA A 97 17.52 -1.16 -10.77
CA ALA A 97 17.12 -2.14 -11.79
C ALA A 97 15.59 -2.16 -11.98
N LYS A 98 14.80 -2.16 -10.89
CA LYS A 98 13.33 -2.02 -10.98
C LYS A 98 12.90 -0.72 -11.69
N SER A 99 13.60 0.38 -11.46
CA SER A 99 13.32 1.65 -12.13
C SER A 99 13.54 1.54 -13.64
N LYS A 100 14.55 0.76 -14.08
CA LYS A 100 14.71 0.42 -15.50
C LYS A 100 13.51 -0.37 -16.02
N ASP A 101 13.05 -1.40 -15.30
CA ASP A 101 11.88 -2.18 -15.72
C ASP A 101 10.63 -1.29 -15.87
N HIS A 102 10.51 -0.23 -15.05
CA HIS A 102 9.46 0.76 -15.18
C HIS A 102 9.60 1.60 -16.46
N PHE A 103 10.81 2.04 -16.81
CA PHE A 103 11.09 2.71 -18.09
C PHE A 103 10.74 1.82 -19.28
N ASP A 104 11.12 0.54 -19.24
CA ASP A 104 10.83 -0.44 -20.28
C ASP A 104 9.32 -0.64 -20.45
N ARG A 105 8.55 -0.71 -19.36
CA ARG A 105 7.07 -0.77 -19.40
C ARG A 105 6.43 0.48 -20.02
N LEU A 106 7.03 1.64 -19.81
CA LEU A 106 6.57 2.90 -20.41
C LEU A 106 6.99 3.05 -21.88
N GLY A 107 7.83 2.14 -22.41
CA GLY A 107 8.40 2.27 -23.75
C GLY A 107 9.34 3.48 -23.88
N ILE A 108 9.93 3.94 -22.77
CA ILE A 108 10.84 5.08 -22.74
C ILE A 108 12.28 4.54 -22.60
N PRO A 109 13.14 4.69 -23.62
CA PRO A 109 14.55 4.34 -23.50
C PRO A 109 15.21 5.14 -22.38
N ILE A 110 16.02 4.48 -21.53
CA ILE A 110 16.68 5.11 -20.39
C ILE A 110 17.59 6.26 -20.83
N GLU A 111 18.14 6.21 -22.05
CA GLU A 111 18.97 7.25 -22.65
C GLU A 111 18.21 8.58 -22.79
N ASN A 112 16.89 8.51 -22.98
CA ASN A 112 16.01 9.68 -23.10
C ASN A 112 15.54 10.22 -21.75
N ALA A 113 15.79 9.52 -20.65
CA ALA A 113 15.41 9.99 -19.33
C ALA A 113 16.17 11.28 -18.97
N LYS A 114 15.57 12.22 -18.25
CA LYS A 114 16.24 13.45 -17.81
C LYS A 114 17.06 13.18 -16.54
N ALA A 115 18.17 13.91 -16.40
CA ALA A 115 18.96 13.89 -15.17
C ALA A 115 18.22 14.63 -14.04
N LEU A 116 18.50 14.23 -12.80
CA LEU A 116 17.92 14.85 -11.61
C LEU A 116 18.87 15.91 -11.03
N PRO A 117 18.33 16.99 -10.44
CA PRO A 117 19.12 17.86 -9.57
C PRO A 117 19.80 17.05 -8.46
N LYS A 118 21.07 17.33 -8.18
CA LYS A 118 21.88 16.54 -7.23
C LYS A 118 21.22 16.34 -5.86
N GLY A 119 20.55 17.36 -5.33
CA GLY A 119 19.85 17.26 -4.04
C GLY A 119 18.72 16.24 -4.05
N GLU A 120 17.91 16.22 -5.10
CA GLU A 120 16.83 15.24 -5.29
C GLU A 120 17.39 13.84 -5.50
N LEU A 121 18.44 13.72 -6.32
CA LEU A 121 19.13 12.46 -6.58
C LEU A 121 19.65 11.81 -5.29
N TYR A 122 20.35 12.58 -4.46
CA TYR A 122 20.90 12.07 -3.20
C TYR A 122 19.78 11.66 -2.23
N ALA A 123 18.71 12.45 -2.12
CA ALA A 123 17.58 12.09 -1.27
C ALA A 123 16.93 10.76 -1.69
N ILE A 124 16.74 10.56 -3.00
CA ILE A 124 16.16 9.32 -3.53
C ILE A 124 17.12 8.14 -3.35
N PHE A 125 18.40 8.30 -3.66
CA PHE A 125 19.38 7.22 -3.52
C PHE A 125 19.56 6.79 -2.07
N ASP A 126 19.63 7.76 -1.15
CA ASP A 126 19.74 7.47 0.28
C ASP A 126 18.51 6.70 0.78
N GLY A 127 17.29 7.14 0.44
CA GLY A 127 16.05 6.44 0.76
C GLY A 127 15.98 5.02 0.17
N MET A 128 16.27 4.88 -1.13
CA MET A 128 16.33 3.58 -1.82
C MET A 128 17.33 2.62 -1.16
N SER A 129 18.48 3.11 -0.71
CA SER A 129 19.51 2.27 -0.10
C SER A 129 19.10 1.72 1.28
N LYS A 130 18.28 2.45 2.03
CA LYS A 130 17.82 2.07 3.37
C LYS A 130 16.59 1.15 3.34
N GLN A 131 15.83 1.17 2.27
CA GLN A 131 14.53 0.52 2.24
C GLN A 131 14.61 -0.99 1.92
N ASP A 132 13.95 -1.83 2.70
CA ASP A 132 13.85 -3.28 2.49
C ASP A 132 12.43 -3.75 2.16
N ASP A 133 11.40 -3.05 2.65
CA ASP A 133 10.01 -3.41 2.38
C ASP A 133 9.71 -3.40 0.87
N PRO A 134 9.10 -4.48 0.31
CA PRO A 134 8.81 -4.58 -1.11
C PRO A 134 7.86 -3.52 -1.67
N GLN A 135 6.87 -3.07 -0.89
CA GLN A 135 5.88 -2.08 -1.34
C GLN A 135 6.53 -0.71 -1.48
N LEU A 136 7.29 -0.30 -0.47
CA LEU A 136 8.04 0.97 -0.52
C LEU A 136 9.18 0.90 -1.54
N SER A 137 9.81 -0.26 -1.71
CA SER A 137 10.81 -0.51 -2.76
C SER A 137 10.25 -0.22 -4.16
N ASP A 138 9.00 -0.60 -4.43
CA ASP A 138 8.30 -0.29 -5.67
C ASP A 138 7.99 1.21 -5.78
N MET A 139 7.43 1.81 -4.72
CA MET A 139 7.15 3.26 -4.68
C MET A 139 8.39 4.12 -4.92
N TRP A 140 9.53 3.79 -4.32
CA TRP A 140 10.81 4.48 -4.55
C TRP A 140 11.28 4.34 -6.01
N SER A 141 11.11 3.16 -6.61
CA SER A 141 11.49 2.90 -8.00
C SER A 141 10.60 3.68 -8.97
N ALA A 142 9.30 3.75 -8.68
CA ALA A 142 8.34 4.57 -9.40
C ALA A 142 8.61 6.07 -9.27
N LEU A 143 8.92 6.54 -8.05
CA LEU A 143 9.33 7.91 -7.79
C LEU A 143 10.54 8.31 -8.63
N MET A 144 11.58 7.47 -8.65
CA MET A 144 12.79 7.69 -9.45
C MET A 144 12.45 7.77 -10.95
N THR A 145 11.67 6.79 -11.43
CA THR A 145 11.27 6.71 -12.85
C THR A 145 10.51 7.97 -13.26
N ASN A 146 9.46 8.34 -12.51
CA ASN A 146 8.65 9.51 -12.80
C ASN A 146 9.42 10.82 -12.66
N ALA A 147 10.35 10.92 -11.70
CA ALA A 147 11.21 12.08 -11.57
C ALA A 147 12.15 12.26 -12.78
N MET A 148 12.57 11.15 -13.40
CA MET A 148 13.47 11.13 -14.55
C MET A 148 12.74 11.11 -15.91
N ARG A 149 11.41 11.14 -15.95
CA ARG A 149 10.65 11.12 -17.21
C ARG A 149 10.84 12.41 -18.02
N PRO A 150 11.09 12.32 -19.35
CA PRO A 150 11.31 13.50 -20.20
C PRO A 150 10.02 14.27 -20.55
N ASP A 151 8.88 13.60 -20.53
CA ASP A 151 7.57 14.19 -20.82
C ASP A 151 6.99 14.97 -19.62
N ILE A 152 7.46 14.66 -18.41
CA ILE A 152 7.07 15.35 -17.18
C ILE A 152 7.90 16.63 -17.03
N ARG A 153 7.21 17.78 -17.13
CA ARG A 153 7.84 19.12 -17.01
C ARG A 153 7.97 19.64 -15.58
N PHE A 154 7.26 19.07 -14.62
CA PHE A 154 7.33 19.56 -13.24
C PHE A 154 8.59 19.05 -12.52
N VAL A 155 9.07 19.86 -11.59
CA VAL A 155 10.17 19.53 -10.66
C VAL A 155 9.60 18.65 -9.55
N LEU A 156 10.34 17.61 -9.15
CA LEU A 156 9.92 16.74 -8.06
C LEU A 156 9.82 17.58 -6.78
N ASP A 157 8.69 17.47 -6.07
CA ASP A 157 8.54 18.17 -4.80
C ASP A 157 9.49 17.56 -3.75
N PRO A 158 10.42 18.33 -3.17
CA PRO A 158 11.40 17.82 -2.22
C PRO A 158 10.78 17.25 -0.93
N ALA A 159 9.50 17.51 -0.67
CA ALA A 159 8.78 16.87 0.43
C ALA A 159 8.48 15.39 0.17
N LEU A 160 8.33 14.96 -1.08
CA LEU A 160 7.88 13.59 -1.40
C LEU A 160 8.89 12.53 -0.96
N PRO A 161 10.21 12.63 -1.24
CA PRO A 161 11.18 11.68 -0.70
C PRO A 161 11.18 11.64 0.83
N LYS A 162 11.02 12.79 1.49
CA LYS A 162 11.02 12.88 2.96
C LYS A 162 9.78 12.23 3.59
N VAL A 163 8.62 12.37 2.95
CA VAL A 163 7.39 11.70 3.36
C VAL A 163 7.54 10.20 3.13
N LEU A 164 8.03 9.79 1.97
CA LEU A 164 8.21 8.38 1.62
C LEU A 164 9.18 7.65 2.55
N GLU A 165 10.23 8.32 3.03
CA GLU A 165 11.17 7.79 4.04
C GLU A 165 10.50 7.55 5.41
N GLN A 166 9.40 8.24 5.72
CA GLN A 166 8.67 8.11 6.98
C GLN A 166 7.53 7.08 6.93
N LEU A 167 7.29 6.48 5.77
CA LEU A 167 6.28 5.45 5.60
C LEU A 167 6.83 4.07 5.97
N SER A 168 5.94 3.23 6.49
CA SER A 168 6.11 1.78 6.59
C SER A 168 5.50 1.07 5.39
N GLY A 169 5.78 -0.23 5.23
CA GLY A 169 5.14 -1.05 4.20
C GLY A 169 3.61 -1.10 4.35
N VAL A 170 3.11 -1.09 5.60
CA VAL A 170 1.67 -1.07 5.89
C VAL A 170 1.06 0.26 5.46
N ASP A 171 1.73 1.39 5.72
CA ASP A 171 1.27 2.71 5.29
C ASP A 171 1.11 2.76 3.75
N ALA A 172 2.07 2.20 3.01
CA ALA A 172 2.00 2.11 1.55
C ALA A 172 0.81 1.27 1.06
N VAL A 173 0.54 0.13 1.70
CA VAL A 173 -0.62 -0.72 1.37
C VAL A 173 -1.94 0.00 1.65
N ILE A 174 -2.05 0.70 2.79
CA ILE A 174 -3.24 1.47 3.15
C ILE A 174 -3.46 2.62 2.17
N LEU A 175 -2.41 3.38 1.83
CA LEU A 175 -2.51 4.46 0.83
C LEU A 175 -3.00 3.94 -0.52
N LYS A 176 -2.45 2.80 -0.98
CA LYS A 176 -2.90 2.16 -2.22
C LYS A 176 -4.36 1.72 -2.15
N PHE A 177 -4.78 1.13 -1.02
CA PHE A 177 -6.17 0.75 -0.81
C PHE A 177 -7.13 1.94 -0.93
N TYR A 178 -6.80 3.08 -0.29
CA TYR A 178 -7.60 4.31 -0.39
C TYR A 178 -7.65 4.85 -1.82
N HIS A 179 -6.51 4.88 -2.51
CA HIS A 179 -6.43 5.30 -3.91
C HIS A 179 -7.34 4.47 -4.82
N ASP A 180 -7.26 3.14 -4.71
CA ASP A 180 -8.06 2.24 -5.53
C ASP A 180 -9.56 2.37 -5.21
N ALA A 181 -9.91 2.51 -3.93
CA ALA A 181 -11.28 2.73 -3.50
C ALA A 181 -11.88 4.03 -4.07
N VAL A 182 -11.12 5.13 -4.03
CA VAL A 182 -11.52 6.43 -4.60
C VAL A 182 -11.70 6.33 -6.12
N ALA A 183 -10.76 5.71 -6.84
CA ALA A 183 -10.86 5.52 -8.28
C ALA A 183 -12.11 4.71 -8.69
N ILE A 184 -12.47 3.67 -7.91
CA ILE A 184 -13.70 2.90 -8.13
C ILE A 184 -14.94 3.76 -7.87
N LYS A 185 -14.94 4.59 -6.82
CA LYS A 185 -16.02 5.54 -6.52
C LYS A 185 -16.22 6.51 -7.68
N GLU A 186 -15.16 7.16 -8.13
CA GLU A 186 -15.19 8.13 -9.24
C GLU A 186 -15.70 7.50 -10.54
N LYS A 187 -15.20 6.32 -10.90
CA LYS A 187 -15.67 5.58 -12.08
C LYS A 187 -17.16 5.26 -12.01
N SER A 188 -17.65 4.91 -10.82
CA SER A 188 -19.06 4.60 -10.59
C SER A 188 -19.98 5.81 -10.73
N LEU A 189 -19.43 7.02 -10.50
CA LEU A 189 -20.12 8.30 -10.60
C LEU A 189 -20.01 8.94 -12.00
N ALA A 190 -18.89 8.75 -12.71
CA ALA A 190 -18.61 9.36 -14.01
C ALA A 190 -19.64 8.99 -15.10
N GLY A 191 -20.34 7.86 -14.96
CA GLY A 191 -21.39 7.44 -15.90
C GLY A 191 -22.77 8.06 -15.66
N LYS A 192 -22.94 8.94 -14.66
CA LYS A 192 -24.26 9.29 -14.11
C LYS A 192 -24.59 10.79 -14.09
N SER A 193 -24.01 11.56 -15.01
CA SER A 193 -24.35 12.98 -15.26
C SER A 193 -25.78 13.22 -15.81
N ALA A 194 -26.75 12.39 -15.40
CA ALA A 194 -28.16 12.55 -15.75
C ALA A 194 -28.79 13.71 -14.96
N PRO A 195 -29.79 14.41 -15.53
CA PRO A 195 -30.34 15.66 -15.00
C PRO A 195 -31.03 15.56 -13.63
N ASP A 196 -31.20 14.36 -13.08
CA ASP A 196 -31.83 14.13 -11.77
C ASP A 196 -30.86 14.29 -10.59
N ASN A 197 -29.53 14.41 -10.81
CA ASN A 197 -28.47 14.61 -9.80
C ASN A 197 -28.48 13.70 -8.55
N ARG A 198 -29.40 12.73 -8.45
CA ARG A 198 -29.54 11.82 -7.33
C ARG A 198 -28.66 10.61 -7.57
N ILE A 199 -27.52 10.56 -6.89
CA ILE A 199 -26.68 9.36 -6.78
C ILE A 199 -27.53 8.27 -6.12
N ARG A 200 -27.85 7.19 -6.85
CA ARG A 200 -28.62 6.08 -6.29
C ARG A 200 -27.69 5.22 -5.45
N SER A 201 -28.21 4.66 -4.36
CA SER A 201 -27.41 3.77 -3.49
C SER A 201 -26.74 2.62 -4.26
N ALA A 202 -27.45 2.03 -5.25
CA ALA A 202 -26.93 0.97 -6.11
C ALA A 202 -25.71 1.38 -6.94
N ASP A 203 -25.51 2.69 -7.15
CA ASP A 203 -24.39 3.23 -7.91
C ASP A 203 -23.07 3.04 -7.18
N LEU A 204 -23.10 2.92 -5.85
CA LEU A 204 -21.92 2.78 -5.01
C LEU A 204 -21.68 1.34 -4.55
N ASP A 205 -22.46 0.36 -5.04
CA ASP A 205 -22.36 -1.03 -4.57
C ASP A 205 -21.01 -1.66 -4.89
N GLU A 206 -20.40 -1.34 -6.04
CA GLU A 206 -19.06 -1.80 -6.40
C GLU A 206 -18.02 -1.24 -5.42
N HIS A 207 -18.03 0.07 -5.19
CA HIS A 207 -17.16 0.72 -4.22
C HIS A 207 -17.32 0.15 -2.80
N ARG A 208 -18.56 -0.03 -2.33
CA ARG A 208 -18.85 -0.59 -1.00
C ARG A 208 -18.35 -2.03 -0.85
N ARG A 209 -18.54 -2.87 -1.86
CA ARG A 209 -18.00 -4.23 -1.88
C ARG A 209 -16.48 -4.21 -1.83
N PHE A 210 -15.84 -3.38 -2.64
CA PHE A 210 -14.39 -3.22 -2.62
C PHE A 210 -13.88 -2.81 -1.24
N VAL A 211 -14.44 -1.74 -0.66
CA VAL A 211 -14.04 -1.23 0.66
C VAL A 211 -14.16 -2.33 1.70
N ARG A 212 -15.28 -3.06 1.74
CA ARG A 212 -15.47 -4.17 2.68
C ARG A 212 -14.47 -5.30 2.46
N ASP A 213 -14.39 -5.81 1.23
CA ASP A 213 -13.68 -7.05 0.94
C ASP A 213 -12.15 -6.83 0.99
N GLU A 214 -11.63 -5.78 0.36
CA GLU A 214 -10.20 -5.45 0.42
C GLU A 214 -9.80 -4.88 1.79
N GLY A 215 -10.67 -4.10 2.44
CA GLY A 215 -10.40 -3.60 3.79
C GLY A 215 -10.24 -4.75 4.79
N ASN A 216 -11.13 -5.75 4.73
CA ASN A 216 -11.03 -6.95 5.57
C ASN A 216 -9.78 -7.77 5.26
N LYS A 217 -9.33 -7.84 4.00
CA LYS A 217 -8.07 -8.50 3.64
C LYS A 217 -6.87 -7.80 4.28
N VAL A 218 -6.79 -6.47 4.17
CA VAL A 218 -5.70 -5.68 4.80
C VAL A 218 -5.70 -5.90 6.32
N ILE A 219 -6.86 -5.81 6.97
CA ILE A 219 -7.00 -6.06 8.41
C ILE A 219 -6.58 -7.50 8.77
N SER A 220 -7.00 -8.50 8.00
CA SER A 220 -6.64 -9.90 8.27
C SER A 220 -5.14 -10.19 8.11
N LEU A 221 -4.45 -9.45 7.22
CA LEU A 221 -3.04 -9.64 6.94
C LEU A 221 -2.14 -9.03 8.01
N PHE A 222 -2.51 -7.85 8.52
CA PHE A 222 -1.66 -7.08 9.45
C PHE A 222 -2.18 -7.03 10.89
N GLY A 223 -3.46 -7.29 11.13
CA GLY A 223 -4.12 -7.11 12.42
C GLY A 223 -4.62 -5.68 12.63
N GLU A 224 -5.70 -5.55 13.42
CA GLU A 224 -6.38 -4.27 13.67
C GLU A 224 -5.46 -3.23 14.33
N ASP A 225 -4.65 -3.61 15.31
CA ASP A 225 -3.78 -2.68 16.05
C ASP A 225 -2.69 -2.04 15.16
N ILE A 226 -2.10 -2.84 14.27
CA ILE A 226 -1.08 -2.37 13.33
C ILE A 226 -1.70 -1.44 12.29
N VAL A 227 -2.87 -1.82 11.76
CA VAL A 227 -3.63 -0.97 10.82
C VAL A 227 -4.03 0.35 11.49
N SER A 228 -4.55 0.30 12.73
CA SER A 228 -4.90 1.48 13.52
C SER A 228 -3.70 2.42 13.69
N SER A 229 -2.55 1.87 14.11
CA SER A 229 -1.31 2.62 14.29
C SER A 229 -0.81 3.26 12.99
N SER A 230 -0.91 2.54 11.87
CA SER A 230 -0.54 3.00 10.53
C SER A 230 -1.43 4.16 10.06
N ILE A 231 -2.75 4.07 10.26
CA ILE A 231 -3.66 5.18 9.96
C ILE A 231 -3.32 6.41 10.83
N GLY A 232 -3.05 6.22 12.12
CA GLY A 232 -2.59 7.30 13.00
C GLY A 232 -1.30 7.96 12.49
N ASN A 233 -0.36 7.17 11.95
CA ASN A 233 0.83 7.70 11.29
C ASN A 233 0.49 8.52 10.04
N LEU A 234 -0.38 8.00 9.16
CA LEU A 234 -0.82 8.70 7.94
C LEU A 234 -1.55 10.01 8.25
N LEU A 235 -2.32 10.08 9.34
CA LEU A 235 -2.93 11.32 9.84
C LEU A 235 -1.87 12.32 10.31
N ARG A 236 -0.89 11.88 11.12
CA ARG A 236 0.22 12.74 11.59
C ARG A 236 1.09 13.27 10.45
N LEU A 237 1.29 12.49 9.41
CA LEU A 237 2.02 12.91 8.20
C LEU A 237 1.19 13.85 7.30
N GLY A 238 -0.07 14.12 7.63
CA GLY A 238 -0.97 14.95 6.82
C GLY A 238 -1.31 14.30 5.48
N LEU A 239 -1.29 12.97 5.40
CA LEU A 239 -1.68 12.21 4.21
C LEU A 239 -3.16 11.87 4.22
N PHE A 240 -3.71 11.65 5.40
CA PHE A 240 -5.15 11.52 5.62
C PHE A 240 -5.72 12.71 6.37
N TYR A 241 -7.01 12.95 6.17
CA TYR A 241 -7.81 13.86 6.97
C TYR A 241 -9.24 13.31 7.10
N VAL A 242 -9.98 13.82 8.08
CA VAL A 242 -11.39 13.49 8.25
C VAL A 242 -12.20 14.53 7.50
N GLU A 243 -12.90 14.14 6.44
CA GLU A 243 -13.72 15.08 5.69
C GLU A 243 -14.92 15.54 6.54
N GLY A 244 -15.08 16.86 6.62
CA GLY A 244 -16.12 17.53 7.39
C GLY A 244 -17.42 17.71 6.61
N ASP A 245 -17.59 17.04 5.47
CA ASP A 245 -18.73 17.30 4.61
C ASP A 245 -20.01 16.74 5.23
N PHE A 246 -20.81 17.67 5.72
CA PHE A 246 -22.22 17.50 6.02
C PHE A 246 -22.95 17.57 4.68
N ASP A 247 -23.56 16.47 4.23
CA ASP A 247 -24.15 16.43 2.89
C ASP A 247 -25.34 17.39 2.71
N GLY A 248 -25.88 17.95 3.81
CA GLY A 248 -26.94 18.96 3.82
C GLY A 248 -28.24 18.56 3.13
N SER A 249 -28.30 17.35 2.58
CA SER A 249 -29.29 16.89 1.62
C SER A 249 -30.30 15.92 2.23
N THR A 250 -29.97 15.39 3.41
CA THR A 250 -30.83 14.46 4.13
C THR A 250 -31.74 15.20 5.11
N ASP A 251 -33.06 15.00 4.98
CA ASP A 251 -34.05 15.46 5.96
C ASP A 251 -33.79 14.77 7.31
N LEU A 252 -33.19 15.49 8.26
CA LEU A 252 -32.82 14.96 9.58
C LEU A 252 -34.04 14.58 10.43
N VAL A 253 -35.17 15.23 10.17
CA VAL A 253 -36.43 15.01 10.89
C VAL A 253 -37.55 14.82 9.86
N LYS A 254 -38.18 13.65 9.89
CA LYS A 254 -39.31 13.34 9.01
C LYS A 254 -40.59 13.36 9.84
N ILE A 255 -41.61 14.06 9.35
CA ILE A 255 -42.94 14.09 9.96
C ILE A 255 -43.84 13.19 9.12
N GLU A 256 -44.28 12.08 9.71
CA GLU A 256 -45.12 11.09 9.06
C GLU A 256 -46.53 11.10 9.67
N HIS A 257 -47.55 10.89 8.83
CA HIS A 257 -48.92 10.73 9.29
C HIS A 257 -49.17 9.25 9.61
N GLY A 258 -49.43 8.96 10.88
CA GLY A 258 -49.78 7.64 11.37
C GLY A 258 -51.20 7.21 10.99
N ARG A 259 -51.51 5.91 11.18
CA ARG A 259 -52.77 5.28 10.75
C ARG A 259 -54.05 5.82 11.43
N TYR A 260 -53.92 6.69 12.45
CA TYR A 260 -55.05 7.21 13.24
C TYR A 260 -55.03 8.74 13.40
N SER A 261 -54.55 9.48 12.40
CA SER A 261 -54.33 10.94 12.49
C SER A 261 -53.29 11.36 13.53
N GLU A 262 -52.48 10.43 14.02
CA GLU A 262 -51.33 10.73 14.86
C GLU A 262 -50.19 11.27 14.00
N ILE A 263 -49.49 12.29 14.48
CA ILE A 263 -48.28 12.80 13.85
C ILE A 263 -47.10 12.07 14.49
N VAL A 264 -46.36 11.30 13.68
CA VAL A 264 -45.15 10.60 14.12
C VAL A 264 -43.94 11.41 13.64
N VAL A 265 -43.11 11.85 14.60
CA VAL A 265 -41.85 12.53 14.29
C VAL A 265 -40.74 11.49 14.33
N ASN A 266 -40.19 11.16 13.17
CA ASN A 266 -39.04 10.27 13.06
C ASN A 266 -37.75 11.08 13.12
N THR A 267 -36.96 10.87 14.17
CA THR A 267 -35.67 11.52 14.41
C THR A 267 -34.48 10.55 14.32
N SER A 268 -34.64 9.35 13.70
CA SER A 268 -33.55 8.39 13.60
C SER A 268 -32.37 8.96 12.83
N GLU A 269 -32.66 9.62 11.69
CA GLU A 269 -31.65 10.24 10.82
C GLU A 269 -30.86 11.32 11.58
N LEU A 270 -31.53 12.18 12.36
CA LEU A 270 -30.86 13.17 13.21
C LEU A 270 -29.93 12.52 14.25
N LYS A 271 -30.35 11.41 14.87
CA LYS A 271 -29.52 10.72 15.88
C LYS A 271 -28.29 10.08 15.23
N ASP A 272 -28.48 9.44 14.08
CA ASP A 272 -27.40 8.82 13.31
C ASP A 272 -26.40 9.88 12.85
N GLU A 273 -26.89 11.04 12.40
CA GLU A 273 -26.04 12.14 11.97
C GLU A 273 -25.30 12.82 13.13
N LEU A 274 -25.94 13.03 14.27
CA LEU A 274 -25.26 13.54 15.47
C LEU A 274 -24.19 12.56 15.98
N ALA A 275 -24.44 11.26 15.92
CA ALA A 275 -23.45 10.23 16.26
C ALA A 275 -22.28 10.25 15.27
N ASN A 276 -22.55 10.42 13.98
CA ASN A 276 -21.54 10.59 12.94
C ASN A 276 -20.69 11.85 13.17
N ILE A 277 -21.32 13.00 13.46
CA ILE A 277 -20.63 14.25 13.81
C ILE A 277 -19.74 14.07 15.04
N TYR A 278 -20.27 13.50 16.13
CA TYR A 278 -19.50 13.25 17.35
C TYR A 278 -18.30 12.33 17.09
N TYR A 279 -18.51 11.29 16.29
CA TYR A 279 -17.45 10.39 15.88
C TYR A 279 -16.37 11.10 15.05
N ARG A 280 -16.75 11.92 14.07
CA ARG A 280 -15.82 12.74 13.27
C ARG A 280 -15.05 13.74 14.12
N LEU A 281 -15.69 14.36 15.11
CA LEU A 281 -15.01 15.24 16.07
C LEU A 281 -13.95 14.46 16.85
N ASN A 282 -14.28 13.26 17.36
CA ASN A 282 -13.28 12.43 18.04
C ASN A 282 -12.12 12.02 17.13
N LEU A 283 -12.40 11.66 15.87
CA LEU A 283 -11.35 11.39 14.88
C LEU A 283 -10.46 12.61 14.65
N THR A 284 -11.06 13.80 14.56
CA THR A 284 -10.33 15.06 14.32
C THR A 284 -9.41 15.42 15.49
N TYR A 285 -9.83 15.12 16.72
CA TYR A 285 -9.04 15.35 17.93
C TYR A 285 -8.09 14.20 18.28
N ASP A 286 -7.96 13.18 17.41
CA ASP A 286 -7.17 11.98 17.67
C ASP A 286 -7.54 11.30 19.01
N ASN A 287 -8.79 11.45 19.43
CA ASN A 287 -9.33 10.93 20.69
C ASN A 287 -10.01 9.57 20.50
N VAL A 288 -9.54 8.78 19.54
CA VAL A 288 -10.12 7.49 19.21
C VAL A 288 -9.13 6.42 19.62
N ASP A 289 -9.57 5.51 20.49
CA ASP A 289 -8.71 4.44 20.98
C ASP A 289 -8.15 3.58 19.84
N ASN A 290 -8.94 3.39 18.77
CA ASN A 290 -8.56 2.64 17.59
C ASN A 290 -9.09 3.28 16.30
N HIS A 291 -8.18 3.65 15.41
CA HIS A 291 -8.52 4.01 14.04
C HIS A 291 -8.94 2.76 13.26
N LYS A 292 -10.03 2.85 12.51
CA LYS A 292 -10.47 1.76 11.63
C LYS A 292 -10.18 2.09 10.18
N LEU A 293 -9.81 1.07 9.41
CA LEU A 293 -9.60 1.21 7.97
C LEU A 293 -10.91 1.47 7.22
N THR A 294 -11.99 0.84 7.68
CA THR A 294 -13.32 0.92 7.08
C THR A 294 -14.37 1.10 8.17
N HIS A 295 -15.38 1.90 7.88
CA HIS A 295 -16.57 2.03 8.71
C HIS A 295 -17.78 1.42 8.03
N PHE A 296 -18.84 1.20 8.79
CA PHE A 296 -20.15 0.89 8.24
C PHE A 296 -21.25 1.56 9.07
N TYR A 297 -22.37 1.85 8.41
CA TYR A 297 -23.63 2.13 9.09
C TYR A 297 -24.67 1.10 8.67
N THR A 298 -25.66 0.88 9.53
CA THR A 298 -26.73 -0.09 9.29
C THR A 298 -28.01 0.65 8.92
N HIS A 299 -28.62 0.27 7.79
CA HIS A 299 -29.94 0.76 7.41
C HIS A 299 -30.81 -0.42 7.01
N GLY A 300 -31.83 -0.69 7.82
CA GLY A 300 -32.59 -1.95 7.77
C GLY A 300 -31.70 -3.15 8.10
N THR A 301 -31.64 -4.13 7.20
CA THR A 301 -30.79 -5.33 7.32
C THR A 301 -29.42 -5.18 6.64
N ASN A 302 -29.17 -4.05 6.00
CA ASN A 302 -27.99 -3.85 5.16
C ASN A 302 -26.91 -3.07 5.91
N HIS A 303 -25.65 -3.45 5.69
CA HIS A 303 -24.46 -2.75 6.19
C HIS A 303 -23.80 -2.03 5.02
N TYR A 304 -23.66 -0.71 5.15
CA TYR A 304 -23.10 0.15 4.12
C TYR A 304 -21.69 0.57 4.52
N HIS A 305 -20.68 -0.01 3.87
CA HIS A 305 -19.28 0.26 4.18
C HIS A 305 -18.78 1.53 3.49
N PHE A 306 -17.95 2.31 4.19
CA PHE A 306 -17.35 3.54 3.69
C PHE A 306 -15.96 3.78 4.27
N LEU A 307 -15.21 4.70 3.65
CA LEU A 307 -13.90 5.15 4.12
C LEU A 307 -14.09 6.27 5.15
N PRO A 308 -13.56 6.14 6.38
CA PRO A 308 -13.65 7.19 7.40
C PRO A 308 -12.73 8.39 7.18
N TYR A 309 -11.76 8.27 6.26
CA TYR A 309 -10.79 9.33 5.96
C TYR A 309 -10.79 9.62 4.46
N ASP A 310 -10.24 10.77 4.11
CA ASP A 310 -9.95 11.15 2.74
C ASP A 310 -8.46 11.43 2.56
N MET A 311 -7.99 11.24 1.32
CA MET A 311 -6.61 11.52 0.97
C MET A 311 -6.40 13.01 0.76
N THR A 312 -5.40 13.58 1.43
CA THR A 312 -5.02 14.97 1.18
C THR A 312 -4.46 15.15 -0.23
N ARG A 313 -4.36 16.40 -0.68
CA ARG A 313 -3.66 16.72 -1.92
C ARG A 313 -2.19 16.24 -1.90
N LEU A 314 -1.55 16.22 -0.73
CA LEU A 314 -0.18 15.70 -0.60
C LEU A 314 -0.14 14.19 -0.85
N ALA A 315 -1.05 13.41 -0.27
CA ALA A 315 -1.15 11.98 -0.51
C ALA A 315 -1.39 11.65 -1.98
N ASN A 316 -2.32 12.36 -2.63
CA ASN A 316 -2.58 12.17 -4.06
C ASN A 316 -1.35 12.46 -4.93
N ARG A 317 -0.63 13.55 -4.65
CA ARG A 317 0.63 13.87 -5.36
C ARG A 317 1.73 12.85 -5.10
N LEU A 318 1.84 12.35 -3.88
CA LEU A 318 2.79 11.29 -3.53
C LEU A 318 2.50 10.02 -4.33
N LEU A 319 1.24 9.56 -4.32
CA LEU A 319 0.84 8.37 -5.05
C LEU A 319 1.00 8.51 -6.57
N GLU A 320 0.66 9.68 -7.12
CA GLU A 320 0.90 9.97 -8.54
C GLU A 320 2.40 9.92 -8.88
N ALA A 321 3.26 10.47 -8.03
CA ALA A 321 4.70 10.40 -8.21
C ALA A 321 5.24 8.96 -8.04
N CYS A 322 4.63 8.15 -7.18
CA CYS A 322 5.04 6.78 -6.86
C CYS A 322 4.28 5.70 -7.63
N THR A 323 3.51 6.05 -8.68
CA THR A 323 2.80 5.08 -9.52
C THR A 323 3.21 5.24 -10.97
N VAL A 324 3.61 4.13 -11.60
CA VAL A 324 3.87 4.08 -13.04
C VAL A 324 2.56 3.71 -13.74
N LYS A 325 1.98 4.68 -14.43
CA LYS A 325 0.77 4.52 -15.25
C LYS A 325 1.13 4.14 -16.68
#